data_AF-A0A7R8ZWA9-F1
#
_entry.id   AF-A0A7R8ZWA9-F1
#
_cell.length_a   1.000
_cell.length_b   1.000
_cell.length_c   1.000
_cell.angle_alpha   90.00
_cell.angle_beta   90.00
_cell.angle_gamma   90.00
#
_symmetry.space_group_name_H-M   'P 1'
#
loop_
_entity.id
_entity.type
_entity.pdbx_description
1 polymer ?
#
loop_
_entity_poly.entity_id
_entity_poly.type
_entity_poly.pdbx_seq_one_letter_code
_entity_poly.pdbx_strand_id
1 'polypeptide(L)' 'MQIPPNMGPEYTAEFRTIFPDLANTNKIALIPFLLDGVAGNPELNQRDGIHPTAEGQLIVASNVWSVLEPLVR' A
#
# COMPACT_ATOMS: atom_id res chain seq x y z
N MET A 1 4.78 -2.54 2.31
CA MET A 1 4.16 -2.78 0.98
C MET A 1 3.82 -4.25 0.82
N GLN A 2 2.88 -4.58 -0.05
CA GLN A 2 2.48 -5.96 -0.35
C GLN A 2 2.49 -6.18 -1.86
N ILE A 3 2.63 -7.43 -2.26
CA ILE A 3 2.58 -7.89 -3.66
C ILE A 3 1.58 -9.03 -3.81
N PRO A 4 1.08 -9.29 -5.03
CA PRO A 4 0.11 -10.35 -5.26
C PRO A 4 0.65 -11.74 -4.84
N PRO A 5 -0.21 -12.63 -4.32
CA PRO A 5 0.21 -13.94 -3.80
C PRO A 5 0.68 -14.92 -4.89
N ASN A 6 0.52 -14.58 -6.18
CA ASN A 6 0.90 -15.44 -7.31
C ASN A 6 2.43 -15.57 -7.50
N MET A 7 3.24 -14.85 -6.72
CA MET A 7 4.70 -14.95 -6.74
C MET A 7 5.27 -15.94 -5.71
N GLY A 8 4.41 -16.66 -5.00
CA GLY A 8 4.80 -17.64 -3.98
C GLY A 8 4.85 -17.04 -2.56
N PRO A 9 4.47 -17.83 -1.54
CA PRO A 9 4.31 -17.33 -0.17
C PRO A 9 5.63 -16.82 0.41
N GLU A 10 6.76 -17.47 0.13
CA GLU A 10 8.09 -17.08 0.61
C GLU A 10 8.46 -15.69 0.09
N TYR A 11 8.38 -15.49 -1.22
CA TYR A 11 8.69 -14.20 -1.84
C TYR A 11 7.76 -13.08 -1.35
N THR A 12 6.46 -13.36 -1.21
CA THR A 12 5.52 -12.35 -0.69
C THR A 12 5.73 -12.04 0.79
N ALA A 13 6.28 -12.96 1.58
CA ALA A 13 6.61 -12.73 2.98
C ALA A 13 7.87 -11.87 3.08
N GLU A 14 8.93 -12.22 2.34
CA GLU A 14 10.17 -11.44 2.30
C GLU A 14 9.94 -10.02 1.79
N PHE A 15 9.16 -9.86 0.70
CA PHE A 15 8.85 -8.53 0.17
C PHE A 15 8.13 -7.63 1.19
N ARG A 16 7.27 -8.22 2.03
CA ARG A 16 6.49 -7.48 3.03
C ARG A 16 7.37 -6.85 4.11
N THR A 17 8.56 -7.39 4.40
CA THR A 17 9.44 -6.90 5.46
C THR A 17 10.36 -5.76 5.01
N ILE A 18 10.70 -5.69 3.72
CA ILE A 18 11.68 -4.73 3.16
C ILE A 18 11.39 -3.28 3.59
N PHE A 19 10.18 -2.80 3.37
CA PHE A 19 9.84 -1.39 3.61
C PHE A 19 9.69 -1.04 5.11
N PRO A 20 9.03 -1.85 5.95
CA PRO A 20 9.10 -1.70 7.41
C PRO A 20 10.52 -1.64 7.97
N ASP A 21 11.41 -2.54 7.53
CA ASP A 21 12.79 -2.59 8.02
C ASP A 21 13.57 -1.34 7.62
N LEU A 22 13.40 -0.87 6.38
CA LEU A 22 13.99 0.38 5.91
C LEU A 22 13.45 1.59 6.68
N ALA A 23 12.15 1.66 6.94
CA ALA A 23 11.55 2.77 7.68
C ALA A 23 12.09 2.86 9.11
N ASN A 24 12.17 1.72 9.81
CA ASN A 24 12.75 1.62 11.14
C ASN A 24 14.23 2.01 11.15
N THR A 25 15.02 1.47 10.21
CA THR A 25 16.47 1.75 10.10
C THR A 25 16.76 3.22 9.86
N ASN A 26 15.99 3.86 8.97
CA ASN A 26 16.19 5.25 8.57
C ASN A 26 15.42 6.25 9.45
N LYS A 27 14.62 5.78 10.42
CA LYS A 27 13.76 6.59 11.28
C LYS A 27 12.83 7.53 10.50
N ILE A 28 12.19 6.98 9.47
CA ILE A 28 11.25 7.71 8.61
C ILE A 28 9.83 7.16 8.79
N ALA A 29 8.83 8.01 8.56
CA ALA A 29 7.44 7.59 8.55
C ALA A 29 7.18 6.58 7.41
N LEU A 30 6.24 5.66 7.65
CA LEU A 30 5.88 4.62 6.70
C LEU A 30 4.36 4.53 6.56
N ILE A 31 3.89 4.45 5.32
CA ILE A 31 2.54 3.98 5.00
C ILE A 31 2.59 2.45 4.96
N PRO A 32 1.96 1.72 5.91
CA PRO A 32 2.13 0.27 6.02
C PRO A 32 1.72 -0.47 4.74
N PHE A 33 0.58 -0.06 4.18
CA PHE A 33 0.09 -0.52 2.89
C PHE A 33 -0.67 0.58 2.14
N LEU A 34 -0.14 1.01 0.99
CA LEU A 34 -0.70 2.11 0.19
C LEU A 34 -2.12 1.82 -0.31
N LEU A 35 -2.38 0.57 -0.70
CA LEU A 35 -3.63 0.13 -1.30
C LEU A 35 -4.57 -0.51 -0.27
N ASP A 36 -4.42 -0.19 1.02
CA ASP A 36 -5.33 -0.69 2.05
C ASP A 36 -6.77 -0.28 1.74
N GLY A 37 -7.70 -1.23 1.85
CA GLY A 37 -9.10 -1.07 1.43
C GLY A 37 -9.37 -1.01 -0.09
N VAL A 38 -8.33 -1.04 -0.95
CA VAL A 38 -8.46 -0.91 -2.41
C VAL A 38 -8.00 -2.17 -3.14
N ALA A 39 -6.87 -2.75 -2.74
CA ALA A 39 -6.24 -3.86 -3.45
C ALA A 39 -7.20 -5.06 -3.62
N GLY A 40 -7.42 -5.46 -4.88
CA GLY A 40 -8.23 -6.62 -5.22
C GLY A 40 -9.74 -6.40 -5.13
N ASN A 41 -10.21 -5.20 -4.80
CA ASN A 41 -11.64 -4.87 -4.84
C ASN A 41 -12.06 -4.54 -6.30
N PRO A 42 -12.95 -5.35 -6.93
CA PRO A 42 -13.35 -5.12 -8.33
C PRO A 42 -14.06 -3.80 -8.59
N GLU A 43 -14.70 -3.19 -7.58
CA GLU A 43 -15.39 -1.91 -7.73
C GLU A 43 -14.44 -0.71 -7.66
N LEU A 44 -13.28 -0.91 -7.03
CA LEU A 44 -12.27 0.14 -6.82
C LEU A 44 -11.04 -0.05 -7.70
N ASN A 45 -10.97 -1.11 -8.48
CA ASN A 45 -9.90 -1.42 -9.42
C ASN A 45 -10.39 -1.41 -10.88
N GLN A 46 -9.51 -1.05 -11.79
CA GLN A 46 -9.71 -1.10 -13.23
C GLN A 46 -9.94 -2.55 -13.70
N ARG A 47 -10.24 -2.72 -14.98
CA ARG A 47 -10.55 -4.04 -15.57
C ARG A 47 -9.44 -5.09 -15.39
N ASP A 48 -8.21 -4.66 -15.11
CA ASP A 48 -7.08 -5.55 -14.82
C ASP A 48 -7.06 -6.09 -13.38
N GLY A 49 -7.89 -5.56 -12.48
CA GLY A 49 -7.94 -5.95 -11.07
C GLY A 49 -6.74 -5.49 -10.23
N ILE A 50 -5.83 -4.69 -10.79
CA ILE A 50 -4.57 -4.28 -10.16
C ILE A 50 -4.56 -2.77 -9.87
N HIS A 51 -4.95 -1.95 -10.84
CA HIS A 51 -4.82 -0.50 -10.73
C HIS A 51 -6.11 0.13 -10.20
N PRO A 52 -6.05 1.08 -9.24
CA PRO A 52 -7.26 1.72 -8.74
C PRO A 52 -8.02 2.51 -9.82
N THR A 53 -9.35 2.56 -9.72
CA THR A 53 -10.22 3.52 -10.43
C THR A 53 -10.10 4.92 -9.83
N ALA A 54 -10.80 5.91 -10.38
CA ALA A 54 -10.86 7.25 -9.80
C ALA A 54 -11.39 7.22 -8.35
N GLU A 55 -12.40 6.41 -8.09
CA GLU A 55 -12.98 6.20 -6.76
C GLU A 55 -11.98 5.51 -5.82
N GLY A 56 -11.28 4.49 -6.31
CA GLY A 56 -10.21 3.82 -5.55
C GLY A 56 -9.07 4.79 -5.18
N GLN A 57 -8.72 5.72 -6.06
CA GLN A 57 -7.68 6.73 -5.78
C GLN A 57 -8.05 7.67 -4.62
N LEU A 58 -9.33 7.93 -4.36
CA LEU A 58 -9.74 8.74 -3.20
C LEU A 58 -9.38 8.06 -1.87
N ILE A 59 -9.50 6.73 -1.81
CA ILE A 59 -9.11 5.93 -0.65
C ILE A 59 -7.58 5.87 -0.55
N VAL A 60 -6.87 5.67 -1.67
CA VAL A 60 -5.40 5.72 -1.69
C VAL A 60 -4.89 7.07 -1.17
N ALA A 61 -5.49 8.18 -1.59
CA ALA A 61 -5.14 9.51 -1.09
C ALA A 61 -5.38 9.65 0.42
N SER A 62 -6.48 9.08 0.93
CA SER A 62 -6.77 9.05 2.38
C SER A 62 -5.74 8.23 3.16
N ASN A 63 -5.31 7.08 2.62
CA ASN A 63 -4.26 6.26 3.22
C ASN A 63 -2.94 7.04 3.33
N VAL A 64 -2.56 7.77 2.28
CA VAL A 64 -1.38 8.65 2.30
C VAL A 64 -1.55 9.77 3.33
N TRP A 65 -2.70 10.45 3.30
CA TRP A 65 -2.97 11.61 4.15
C TRP A 65 -2.93 11.27 5.64
N SER A 66 -3.44 10.11 6.05
CA SER A 66 -3.43 9.67 7.46
C SER A 66 -2.02 9.59 8.07
N VAL A 67 -1.00 9.36 7.26
CA VAL A 67 0.40 9.33 7.68
C VAL A 67 1.09 10.67 7.44
N LEU A 68 0.77 11.34 6.33
CA LEU A 68 1.44 12.58 5.92
C LEU A 68 1.01 13.78 6.76
N GLU A 69 -0.27 13.90 7.12
CA GLU A 69 -0.84 15.04 7.82
C GLU A 69 -0.03 15.48 9.06
N PRO A 70 0.29 14.61 10.04
CA PRO A 70 1.04 15.01 11.23
C PRO A 70 2.51 15.37 10.96
N LEU A 71 3.02 15.17 9.74
CA LEU A 71 4.39 15.51 9.36
C LEU A 71 4.51 16.89 8.71
N VAL A 72 3.39 17.42 8.19
CA VAL A 72 3.35 18.64 7.38
C VAL A 72 2.43 19.72 7.93
N ARG A 73 1.78 19.46 9.06
CA ARG A 73 0.98 20.42 9.82
C ARG A 73 1.49 20.51 11.24
#